data_AF-A0A1E3LSY0-F1
#
_entry.id   AF-A0A1E3LSY0-F1
#
_cell.length_a   1.000
_cell.length_b   1.000
_cell.length_c   1.000
_cell.angle_alpha   90.00
_cell.angle_beta   90.00
_cell.angle_gamma   90.00
#
_symmetry.space_group_name_H-M   'P 1'
#
loop_
_entity.id
_entity.type
_entity.pdbx_description
1 polymer ?
#
loop_
_entity_poly.entity_id
_entity_poly.type
_entity_poly.pdbx_seq_one_letter_code
_entity_poly.pdbx_strand_id
1 'polypeptide(L)'
;MLRLGPDTGPVVIAALPLFEEANRTRAFAIAVLRALAQRGIAGALPDLPGQGESLLPTHETSLALLQAGLAAAAASLPGPVFTFAIRSGALLDGAAALAGRYHLSPMTGADLRRELVRARQASARESGEPFDAAAMDTAAGPIELAGNLIAPQLLRELSDAAPVVDGARIVRLQTEAKPADAKLDGSPLWRRAEPDNDLAFAARVAVDIVSWIATCAG
;
A
#
# COMPACT_ATOMS: atom_id res chain seq x y z
N MET A 1 -13.94 7.36 2.90
CA MET A 1 -12.62 7.97 2.64
C MET A 1 -12.37 9.09 3.63
N LEU A 2 -11.25 9.01 4.37
CA LEU A 2 -10.76 10.08 5.24
C LEU A 2 -10.14 11.21 4.41
N ARG A 3 -10.37 12.47 4.83
CA ARG A 3 -9.82 13.70 4.20
C ARG A 3 -9.12 14.57 5.25
N LEU A 4 -7.98 15.15 4.88
CA LEU A 4 -7.15 15.99 5.75
C LEU A 4 -6.59 17.18 4.94
N GLY A 5 -6.41 18.34 5.57
CA GLY A 5 -5.76 19.50 4.95
C GLY A 5 -6.72 20.39 4.14
N PRO A 6 -6.18 21.26 3.27
CA PRO A 6 -6.97 22.27 2.56
C PRO A 6 -7.88 21.69 1.48
N ASP A 7 -8.88 22.47 1.06
CA ASP A 7 -9.82 22.10 -0.02
C ASP A 7 -9.30 22.43 -1.43
N THR A 8 -8.14 23.07 -1.53
CA THR A 8 -7.51 23.50 -2.79
C THR A 8 -6.05 23.05 -2.87
N GLY A 9 -5.50 23.01 -4.07
CA GLY A 9 -4.11 22.63 -4.33
C GLY A 9 -3.93 21.13 -4.58
N PRO A 10 -2.68 20.63 -4.50
CA PRO A 10 -2.38 19.21 -4.74
C PRO A 10 -2.96 18.32 -3.63
N VAL A 11 -3.38 17.11 -4.02
CA VAL A 11 -3.91 16.11 -3.12
C VAL A 11 -3.03 14.86 -3.16
N VAL A 12 -2.63 14.36 -1.99
CA VAL A 12 -1.95 13.08 -1.84
C VAL A 12 -2.95 12.01 -1.38
N ILE A 13 -3.22 11.03 -2.23
CA ILE A 13 -4.03 9.86 -1.89
C ILE A 13 -3.12 8.71 -1.41
N ALA A 14 -3.38 8.19 -0.22
CA ALA A 14 -2.60 7.09 0.35
C ALA A 14 -3.13 5.73 -0.15
N ALA A 15 -2.23 4.87 -0.62
CA ALA A 15 -2.49 3.47 -0.91
C ALA A 15 -1.78 2.61 0.13
N LEU A 16 -2.58 2.07 1.07
CA LEU A 16 -2.08 1.15 2.09
C LEU A 16 -1.64 -0.18 1.43
N PRO A 17 -0.68 -0.89 2.04
CA PRO A 17 -0.35 -2.24 1.62
C PRO A 17 -1.53 -3.18 1.82
N LEU A 18 -1.53 -4.30 1.11
CA LEU A 18 -2.58 -5.32 1.20
C LEU A 18 -2.50 -6.09 2.53
N PHE A 19 -3.66 -6.58 2.98
CA PHE A 19 -3.82 -7.49 4.12
C PHE A 19 -3.32 -6.89 5.44
N GLU A 20 -2.68 -7.69 6.29
CA GLU A 20 -2.30 -7.30 7.65
C GLU A 20 -1.29 -6.13 7.71
N GLU A 21 -0.48 -5.94 6.66
CA GLU A 21 0.38 -4.76 6.58
C GLU A 21 -0.44 -3.45 6.54
N ALA A 22 -1.68 -3.48 6.02
CA ALA A 22 -2.56 -2.31 6.00
C ALA A 22 -2.82 -1.82 7.42
N ASN A 23 -3.17 -2.74 8.32
CA ASN A 23 -3.48 -2.46 9.71
C ASN A 23 -2.26 -1.88 10.43
N ARG A 24 -1.09 -2.51 10.24
CA ARG A 24 0.17 -2.08 10.87
C ARG A 24 0.66 -0.71 10.42
N THR A 25 0.33 -0.31 9.18
CA THR A 25 0.81 0.94 8.59
C THR A 25 -0.23 2.06 8.55
N ARG A 26 -1.49 1.79 8.92
CA ARG A 26 -2.59 2.78 8.85
C ARG A 26 -2.29 4.02 9.70
N ALA A 27 -1.85 3.85 10.94
CA ALA A 27 -1.53 4.97 11.84
C ALA A 27 -0.40 5.84 11.28
N PHE A 28 0.63 5.21 10.72
CA PHE A 28 1.74 5.89 10.05
C PHE A 28 1.30 6.65 8.80
N ALA A 29 0.49 6.04 7.93
CA ALA A 29 -0.03 6.72 6.75
C ALA A 29 -0.84 7.95 7.14
N ILE A 30 -1.71 7.84 8.16
CA ILE A 30 -2.46 8.98 8.70
C ILE A 30 -1.52 10.06 9.26
N ALA A 31 -0.43 9.69 9.94
CA ALA A 31 0.55 10.64 10.44
C ALA A 31 1.25 11.40 9.29
N VAL A 32 1.61 10.72 8.20
CA VAL A 32 2.16 11.35 6.98
C VAL A 32 1.14 12.34 6.41
N LEU A 33 -0.11 11.91 6.21
CA LEU A 33 -1.15 12.78 5.66
C LEU A 33 -1.45 14.01 6.55
N ARG A 34 -1.39 13.87 7.88
CA ARG A 34 -1.50 15.00 8.81
C ARG A 34 -0.30 15.95 8.68
N ALA A 35 0.91 15.42 8.55
CA ALA A 35 2.11 16.23 8.37
C ALA A 35 2.12 16.98 7.02
N LEU A 36 1.54 16.39 5.97
CA LEU A 36 1.29 17.04 4.68
C LEU A 36 0.25 18.16 4.80
N ALA A 37 -0.85 17.91 5.51
CA ALA A 37 -1.90 18.91 5.76
C ALA A 37 -1.34 20.16 6.46
N GLN A 38 -0.44 19.99 7.44
CA GLN A 38 0.27 21.08 8.11
C GLN A 38 1.17 21.90 7.17
N ARG A 39 1.49 21.37 5.99
CA ARG A 39 2.32 22.01 4.95
C ARG A 39 1.50 22.44 3.74
N GLY A 40 0.17 22.50 3.86
CA GLY A 40 -0.72 22.97 2.80
C GLY A 40 -0.98 21.96 1.69
N ILE A 41 -0.67 20.67 1.88
CA ILE A 41 -1.00 19.61 0.92
C ILE A 41 -2.13 18.76 1.48
N ALA A 42 -3.21 18.62 0.72
CA ALA A 42 -4.36 17.83 1.14
C ALA A 42 -4.05 16.34 1.12
N GLY A 43 -4.62 15.58 2.05
CA GLY A 43 -4.48 14.13 2.17
C GLY A 43 -5.81 13.41 1.99
N ALA A 44 -5.77 12.23 1.37
CA ALA A 44 -6.92 11.33 1.27
C ALA A 44 -6.50 9.89 1.63
N LEU A 45 -7.35 9.17 2.36
CA LEU A 45 -7.19 7.74 2.62
C LEU A 45 -8.52 7.03 2.36
N PRO A 46 -8.71 6.39 1.19
CA PRO A 46 -9.89 5.61 0.89
C PRO A 46 -9.86 4.26 1.63
N ASP A 47 -11.05 3.68 1.82
CA ASP A 47 -11.20 2.26 2.12
C ASP A 47 -11.53 1.58 0.78
N LEU A 48 -10.71 0.62 0.37
CA LEU A 48 -10.79 -0.04 -0.94
C LEU A 48 -11.64 -1.32 -0.87
N PRO A 49 -12.18 -1.82 -2.00
CA PRO A 49 -12.97 -3.05 -2.02
C PRO A 49 -12.26 -4.23 -1.36
N GLY A 50 -12.84 -4.82 -0.30
CA GLY A 50 -12.21 -5.93 0.43
C GLY A 50 -11.21 -5.51 1.52
N GLN A 51 -11.13 -4.22 1.86
CA GLN A 51 -10.25 -3.69 2.92
C GLN A 51 -10.97 -2.74 3.87
N GLY A 52 -10.48 -2.65 5.11
CA GLY A 52 -10.97 -1.73 6.12
C GLY A 52 -12.47 -1.89 6.34
N GLU A 53 -13.21 -0.80 6.18
CA GLU A 53 -14.67 -0.74 6.36
C GLU A 53 -15.47 -1.13 5.10
N SER A 54 -14.84 -1.80 4.12
CA SER A 54 -15.52 -2.25 2.91
C SER A 54 -16.58 -3.31 3.22
N LEU A 55 -17.78 -3.16 2.64
CA LEU A 55 -18.83 -4.17 2.71
C LEU A 55 -18.55 -5.39 1.81
N LEU A 56 -17.61 -5.28 0.87
CA LEU A 56 -17.19 -6.40 0.04
C LEU A 56 -16.23 -7.29 0.86
N PRO A 57 -16.51 -8.59 1.03
CA PRO A 57 -15.57 -9.50 1.69
C PRO A 57 -14.24 -9.59 0.93
N THR A 58 -13.12 -9.75 1.64
CA THR A 58 -11.79 -9.88 1.01
C THR A 58 -11.71 -11.05 0.02
N HIS A 59 -12.45 -12.14 0.25
CA HIS A 59 -12.48 -13.29 -0.65
C HIS A 59 -13.34 -13.08 -1.91
N GLU A 60 -14.01 -11.93 -2.03
CA GLU A 60 -14.74 -11.49 -3.23
C GLU A 60 -14.01 -10.36 -3.97
N THR A 61 -12.85 -9.91 -3.46
CA THR A 61 -12.04 -8.86 -4.11
C THR A 61 -11.05 -9.44 -5.12
N SER A 62 -10.58 -8.56 -6.01
CA SER A 62 -9.50 -8.83 -6.97
C SER A 62 -8.55 -7.64 -7.02
N LEU A 63 -7.35 -7.84 -7.55
CA LEU A 63 -6.40 -6.74 -7.74
C LEU A 63 -6.97 -5.72 -8.73
N ALA A 64 -7.67 -6.19 -9.76
CA ALA A 64 -8.36 -5.31 -10.70
C ALA A 64 -9.44 -4.44 -10.00
N LEU A 65 -10.23 -5.01 -9.08
CA LEU A 65 -11.21 -4.26 -8.31
C LEU A 65 -10.56 -3.25 -7.35
N LEU A 66 -9.46 -3.63 -6.70
CA LEU A 66 -8.70 -2.74 -5.84
C LEU A 66 -8.11 -1.55 -6.62
N GLN A 67 -7.53 -1.82 -7.79
CA GLN A 67 -6.99 -0.79 -8.69
C GLN A 67 -8.09 0.14 -9.21
N ALA A 68 -9.22 -0.41 -9.64
CA ALA A 68 -10.38 0.38 -10.06
C ALA A 68 -10.94 1.23 -8.92
N GLY A 69 -10.99 0.69 -7.70
CA GLY A 69 -11.41 1.43 -6.51
C GLY A 69 -10.48 2.61 -6.20
N LEU A 70 -9.17 2.43 -6.27
CA LEU A 70 -8.22 3.52 -6.06
C LEU A 70 -8.29 4.56 -7.19
N ALA A 71 -8.45 4.13 -8.44
CA ALA A 71 -8.62 5.03 -9.58
C ALA A 71 -9.90 5.87 -9.46
N ALA A 72 -11.03 5.27 -9.06
CA ALA A 72 -12.28 5.98 -8.84
C ALA A 72 -12.16 6.96 -7.66
N ALA A 73 -11.51 6.56 -6.57
CA ALA A 73 -11.23 7.45 -5.43
C ALA A 73 -10.37 8.64 -5.87
N ALA A 74 -9.30 8.41 -6.63
CA ALA A 74 -8.44 9.46 -7.16
C ALA A 74 -9.20 10.43 -8.08
N ALA A 75 -10.03 9.93 -8.99
CA ALA A 75 -10.82 10.74 -9.92
C ALA A 75 -11.87 11.63 -9.23
N SER A 76 -12.28 11.28 -8.00
CA SER A 76 -13.21 12.09 -7.20
C SER A 76 -12.56 13.27 -6.47
N LEU A 77 -11.22 13.34 -6.46
CA LEU A 77 -10.46 14.36 -5.74
C LEU A 77 -10.20 15.59 -6.63
N PRO A 78 -10.22 16.80 -6.06
CA PRO A 78 -9.93 18.02 -6.80
C PRO A 78 -8.43 18.18 -7.05
N GLY A 79 -8.08 18.92 -8.12
CA GLY A 79 -6.69 19.32 -8.40
C GLY A 79 -5.78 18.17 -8.87
N PRO A 80 -4.47 18.42 -8.96
CA PRO A 80 -3.51 17.37 -9.30
C PRO A 80 -3.40 16.37 -8.13
N VAL A 81 -3.66 15.10 -8.45
CA VAL A 81 -3.64 14.01 -7.46
C VAL A 81 -2.34 13.22 -7.57
N PHE A 82 -1.62 13.10 -6.45
CA PHE A 82 -0.42 12.29 -6.31
C PHE A 82 -0.72 11.07 -5.43
N THR A 83 -0.12 9.93 -5.72
CA THR A 83 -0.26 8.76 -4.83
C THR A 83 0.90 8.66 -3.85
N PHE A 84 0.61 8.33 -2.59
CA PHE A 84 1.55 7.85 -1.60
C PHE A 84 1.27 6.37 -1.31
N ALA A 85 2.01 5.48 -1.96
CA ALA A 85 1.83 4.04 -1.84
C ALA A 85 2.90 3.42 -0.95
N ILE A 86 2.49 2.53 -0.04
CA ILE A 86 3.41 1.83 0.85
C ILE A 86 3.45 0.35 0.43
N ARG A 87 4.65 -0.17 0.14
CA ARG A 87 4.89 -1.59 -0.17
C ARG A 87 3.97 -2.14 -1.25
N SER A 88 3.10 -3.11 -0.93
CA SER A 88 2.16 -3.72 -1.88
C SER A 88 1.04 -2.77 -2.30
N GLY A 89 0.86 -1.65 -1.61
CA GLY A 89 -0.01 -0.56 -2.05
C GLY A 89 0.45 0.05 -3.38
N ALA A 90 1.74 -0.11 -3.73
CA ALA A 90 2.28 0.33 -5.01
C ALA A 90 1.79 -0.50 -6.20
N LEU A 91 1.11 -1.62 -5.95
CA LEU A 91 0.42 -2.41 -6.99
C LEU A 91 -0.94 -1.82 -7.36
N LEU A 92 -1.46 -0.86 -6.58
CA LEU A 92 -2.86 -0.42 -6.66
C LEU A 92 -3.07 0.79 -7.57
N ASP A 93 -2.01 1.56 -7.83
CA ASP A 93 -2.13 2.88 -8.41
C ASP A 93 -2.06 2.89 -9.94
N GLY A 94 -1.72 1.75 -10.57
CA GLY A 94 -1.47 1.66 -12.01
C GLY A 94 -2.64 2.04 -12.93
N ALA A 95 -3.89 1.89 -12.46
CA ALA A 95 -5.08 2.28 -13.21
C ALA A 95 -5.52 3.74 -13.00
N ALA A 96 -4.93 4.43 -12.01
CA ALA A 96 -5.33 5.78 -11.63
C ALA A 96 -4.60 6.85 -12.46
N ALA A 97 -5.34 7.84 -12.96
CA ALA A 97 -4.78 9.04 -13.57
C ALA A 97 -4.22 9.97 -12.47
N LEU A 98 -2.91 10.09 -12.39
CA LEU A 98 -2.19 10.75 -11.30
C LEU A 98 -1.14 11.70 -11.85
N ALA A 99 -0.94 12.82 -11.16
CA ALA A 99 0.12 13.79 -11.43
C ALA A 99 1.51 13.26 -11.06
N GLY A 100 1.58 12.26 -10.17
CA GLY A 100 2.82 11.58 -9.82
C GLY A 100 2.60 10.44 -8.84
N ARG A 101 3.60 9.54 -8.75
CA ARG A 101 3.58 8.35 -7.89
C ARG A 101 4.75 8.39 -6.91
N TYR A 102 4.44 8.34 -5.62
CA TYR A 102 5.41 8.17 -4.55
C TYR A 102 5.29 6.78 -3.97
N HIS A 103 6.33 5.98 -4.08
CA HIS A 103 6.35 4.60 -3.61
C HIS A 103 7.33 4.45 -2.46
N LEU A 104 6.81 4.22 -1.26
CA LEU A 104 7.60 3.89 -0.09
C LEU A 104 7.81 2.38 -0.01
N SER A 105 9.06 1.96 -0.24
CA SER A 105 9.53 0.59 -0.15
C SER A 105 8.70 -0.39 -1.01
N PRO A 106 8.46 -0.10 -2.31
CA PRO A 106 7.55 -0.89 -3.13
C PRO A 106 8.01 -2.35 -3.26
N MET A 107 7.04 -3.24 -3.39
CA MET A 107 7.23 -4.68 -3.58
C MET A 107 6.37 -5.22 -4.72
N THR A 108 6.82 -6.31 -5.35
CA THR A 108 6.05 -7.00 -6.39
C THR A 108 4.96 -7.87 -5.77
N GLY A 109 3.95 -8.24 -6.56
CA GLY A 109 2.94 -9.19 -6.11
C GLY A 109 3.55 -10.57 -5.83
N ALA A 110 4.58 -10.99 -6.58
CA ALA A 110 5.35 -12.20 -6.29
C ALA A 110 6.09 -12.14 -4.93
N ASP A 111 6.68 -10.98 -4.58
CA ASP A 111 7.29 -10.76 -3.25
C ASP A 111 6.22 -10.90 -2.15
N LEU A 112 5.03 -10.32 -2.37
CA LEU A 112 3.91 -10.39 -1.43
C LEU A 112 3.40 -11.82 -1.25
N ARG A 113 3.19 -12.56 -2.34
CA ARG A 113 2.79 -13.99 -2.28
C ARG A 113 3.77 -14.79 -1.44
N ARG A 114 5.08 -14.58 -1.61
CA ARG A 114 6.11 -15.26 -0.82
C ARG A 114 6.09 -14.86 0.66
N GLU A 115 5.75 -13.62 1.00
CA GLU A 115 5.57 -13.20 2.39
C GLU A 115 4.34 -13.88 3.03
N LEU A 116 3.20 -13.91 2.32
CA LEU A 116 1.98 -14.58 2.78
C LEU A 116 2.16 -16.09 2.99
N VAL A 117 2.81 -16.76 2.02
CA VAL A 117 3.14 -18.20 2.12
C VAL A 117 4.03 -18.48 3.32
N ARG A 118 5.07 -17.68 3.54
CA ARG A 118 5.98 -17.85 4.69
C ARG A 118 5.24 -17.66 6.01
N ALA A 119 4.35 -16.67 6.10
CA ALA A 119 3.53 -16.43 7.28
C ALA A 119 2.57 -17.61 7.56
N ARG A 120 1.87 -18.13 6.54
CA ARG A 120 1.01 -19.32 6.70
C ARG A 120 1.82 -20.57 7.08
N GLN A 121 3.00 -20.79 6.49
CA GLN A 121 3.88 -21.90 6.86
C GLN A 121 4.36 -21.83 8.31
N ALA A 122 4.65 -20.64 8.82
CA ALA A 122 5.01 -20.47 10.23
C ALA A 122 3.85 -20.86 11.15
N SER A 123 2.65 -20.34 10.88
CA SER A 123 1.43 -20.68 11.64
C SER A 123 1.04 -22.16 11.54
N ALA A 124 1.18 -22.77 10.37
CA ALA A 124 0.95 -24.20 10.13
C ALA A 124 1.89 -25.08 10.97
N ARG A 125 3.16 -24.69 11.11
CA ARG A 125 4.13 -25.42 11.96
C ARG A 125 3.78 -25.35 13.44
N GLU A 126 3.24 -24.23 13.90
CA GLU A 126 2.84 -24.03 15.30
C GLU A 126 1.54 -24.76 15.64
N SER A 127 0.57 -24.77 14.72
CA SER A 127 -0.74 -25.42 14.90
C SER A 127 -0.74 -26.92 14.56
N GLY A 128 0.22 -27.39 13.76
CA GLY A 128 0.24 -28.74 13.21
C GLY A 128 -0.69 -28.94 12.00
N GLU A 129 -1.31 -27.87 11.48
CA GLU A 129 -2.16 -27.95 10.29
C GLU A 129 -1.33 -28.13 9.01
N PRO A 130 -1.68 -29.06 8.11
CA PRO A 130 -0.99 -29.20 6.84
C PRO A 130 -1.27 -27.99 5.93
N PHE A 131 -0.23 -27.48 5.29
CA PHE A 131 -0.34 -26.43 4.28
C PHE A 131 0.58 -26.73 3.09
N ASP A 132 -0.03 -26.87 1.90
CA ASP A 132 0.68 -27.04 0.65
C ASP A 132 0.62 -25.76 -0.19
N ALA A 133 1.74 -25.07 -0.31
CA ALA A 133 1.85 -23.86 -1.12
C ALA A 133 1.73 -24.15 -2.63
N ALA A 134 2.04 -25.36 -3.09
CA ALA A 134 1.96 -25.72 -4.51
C ALA A 134 0.50 -25.84 -4.98
N ALA A 135 -0.43 -26.14 -4.08
CA ALA A 135 -1.87 -26.21 -4.39
C ALA A 135 -2.53 -24.82 -4.54
N MET A 136 -1.84 -23.73 -4.25
CA MET A 136 -2.43 -22.39 -4.29
C MET A 136 -2.86 -21.95 -5.69
N ASP A 137 -2.08 -22.31 -6.71
CA ASP A 137 -2.35 -21.88 -8.09
C ASP A 137 -3.46 -22.69 -8.76
N THR A 138 -3.83 -23.84 -8.19
CA THR A 138 -4.89 -24.74 -8.69
C THR A 138 -6.16 -24.73 -7.83
N ALA A 139 -6.20 -23.95 -6.75
CA ALA A 139 -7.35 -23.88 -5.86
C ALA A 139 -8.61 -23.33 -6.57
N ALA A 140 -9.73 -24.03 -6.38
CA ALA A 140 -11.03 -23.62 -6.92
C ALA A 140 -11.78 -22.64 -5.99
N GLY A 141 -11.46 -22.62 -4.69
CA GLY A 141 -12.10 -21.78 -3.69
C GLY A 141 -11.09 -20.91 -2.92
N PRO A 142 -11.57 -19.96 -2.10
CA PRO A 142 -10.71 -19.08 -1.32
C PRO A 142 -9.72 -19.81 -0.42
N ILE A 143 -8.52 -19.24 -0.28
CA ILE A 143 -7.41 -19.81 0.49
C ILE A 143 -7.12 -18.94 1.69
N GLU A 144 -7.03 -19.54 2.88
CA GLU A 144 -6.59 -18.84 4.06
C GLU A 144 -5.06 -18.67 4.05
N LEU A 145 -4.60 -17.42 4.07
CA LEU A 145 -3.19 -17.07 4.20
C LEU A 145 -3.03 -15.97 5.24
N ALA A 146 -2.28 -16.28 6.31
CA ALA A 146 -1.98 -15.33 7.39
C ALA A 146 -3.23 -14.61 7.92
N GLY A 147 -4.29 -15.39 8.25
CA GLY A 147 -5.54 -14.86 8.79
C GLY A 147 -6.46 -14.17 7.76
N ASN A 148 -6.11 -14.17 6.47
CA ASN A 148 -6.92 -13.58 5.41
C ASN A 148 -7.47 -14.68 4.51
N LEU A 149 -8.77 -14.64 4.21
CA LEU A 149 -9.37 -15.50 3.20
C LEU A 149 -9.26 -14.82 1.83
N ILE A 150 -8.43 -15.37 0.94
CA ILE A 150 -8.01 -14.71 -0.30
C ILE A 150 -8.57 -15.48 -1.51
N ALA A 151 -9.19 -14.74 -2.44
CA ALA A 151 -9.71 -15.31 -3.68
C ALA A 151 -8.58 -15.90 -4.56
N PRO A 152 -8.78 -17.07 -5.21
CA PRO A 152 -7.80 -17.60 -6.16
C PRO A 152 -7.49 -16.64 -7.31
N GLN A 153 -8.48 -15.85 -7.72
CA GLN A 153 -8.29 -14.81 -8.75
C GLN A 153 -7.28 -13.74 -8.28
N LEU A 154 -7.43 -13.22 -7.07
CA LEU A 154 -6.49 -12.25 -6.51
C LEU A 154 -5.07 -12.84 -6.42
N LEU A 155 -4.93 -14.11 -6.00
CA LEU A 155 -3.63 -14.78 -5.98
C LEU A 155 -2.99 -14.92 -7.37
N ARG A 156 -3.78 -15.25 -8.40
CA ARG A 156 -3.30 -15.31 -9.78
C ARG A 156 -2.85 -13.93 -10.28
N GLU A 157 -3.67 -12.90 -10.07
CA GLU A 157 -3.35 -11.54 -10.48
C GLU A 157 -2.07 -11.02 -9.78
N LEU A 158 -1.85 -11.38 -8.51
CA LEU A 158 -0.64 -11.03 -7.78
C LEU A 158 0.63 -11.72 -8.31
N SER A 159 0.54 -12.85 -9.02
CA SER A 159 1.73 -13.57 -9.49
C SER A 159 2.62 -12.71 -10.39
N ASP A 160 1.99 -11.96 -11.29
CA ASP A 160 2.69 -11.15 -12.30
C ASP A 160 2.57 -9.65 -12.04
N ALA A 161 1.88 -9.24 -10.97
CA ALA A 161 1.71 -7.84 -10.63
C ALA A 161 3.03 -7.17 -10.25
N ALA A 162 3.32 -6.05 -10.91
CA ALA A 162 4.47 -5.20 -10.62
C ALA A 162 4.02 -3.74 -10.40
N PRO A 163 4.67 -3.00 -9.49
CA PRO A 163 4.44 -1.57 -9.35
C PRO A 163 4.78 -0.82 -10.63
N VAL A 164 4.08 0.30 -10.88
CA VAL A 164 4.48 1.24 -11.92
C VAL A 164 5.74 1.98 -11.47
N VAL A 165 6.88 1.67 -12.08
CA VAL A 165 8.18 2.27 -11.71
C VAL A 165 8.58 3.45 -12.60
N ASP A 166 8.04 3.53 -13.81
CA ASP A 166 8.37 4.62 -14.73
C ASP A 166 7.78 5.94 -14.22
N GLY A 167 8.64 6.97 -14.10
CA GLY A 167 8.29 8.26 -13.51
C GLY A 167 7.91 8.25 -12.02
N ALA A 168 8.00 7.11 -11.33
CA ALA A 168 7.68 7.01 -9.90
C ALA A 168 8.88 7.43 -9.04
N ARG A 169 8.61 8.20 -7.97
CA ARG A 169 9.59 8.46 -6.91
C ARG A 169 9.64 7.25 -5.97
N ILE A 170 10.73 6.51 -6.00
CA ILE A 170 10.96 5.33 -5.16
C ILE A 170 11.79 5.75 -3.94
N VAL A 171 11.20 5.63 -2.75
CA VAL A 171 11.88 5.91 -1.48
C VAL A 171 11.93 4.65 -0.64
N ARG A 172 13.04 4.44 0.06
CA ARG A 172 13.26 3.25 0.91
C ARG A 172 13.77 3.63 2.28
N LEU A 173 13.70 2.69 3.22
CA LEU A 173 14.43 2.84 4.48
C LEU A 173 15.93 2.77 4.24
N GLN A 174 16.73 3.46 5.06
CA GLN A 174 18.18 3.36 4.98
C GLN A 174 18.71 1.93 5.11
N THR A 175 18.02 1.12 5.91
CA THR A 175 18.39 -0.29 6.13
C THR A 175 18.10 -1.21 4.94
N GLU A 176 17.40 -0.73 3.91
CA GLU A 176 17.12 -1.54 2.71
C GLU A 176 18.29 -1.48 1.73
N ALA A 177 18.73 -2.65 1.24
CA ALA A 177 19.80 -2.74 0.26
C ALA A 177 19.39 -2.28 -1.15
N LYS A 178 18.11 -2.44 -1.51
CA LYS A 178 17.58 -2.12 -2.85
C LYS A 178 17.82 -0.64 -3.21
N PRO A 179 18.05 -0.30 -4.50
CA PRO A 179 18.18 1.08 -4.95
C PRO A 179 16.88 1.87 -4.75
N ALA A 180 17.02 3.19 -4.63
CA ALA A 180 15.95 4.15 -4.44
C ALA A 180 16.44 5.56 -4.84
N ASP A 181 15.51 6.45 -5.18
CA ASP A 181 15.79 7.87 -5.40
C ASP A 181 16.14 8.60 -4.10
N ALA A 182 15.61 8.11 -2.97
CA ALA A 182 15.98 8.55 -1.64
C ALA A 182 15.94 7.39 -0.64
N LYS A 183 16.80 7.48 0.38
CA LYS A 183 16.76 6.59 1.55
C LYS A 183 16.57 7.42 2.82
N LEU A 184 15.57 7.06 3.60
CA LEU A 184 15.18 7.78 4.81
C LEU A 184 15.37 6.93 6.07
N ASP A 185 15.74 7.59 7.17
CA ASP A 185 15.77 6.95 8.49
C ASP A 185 14.35 6.74 9.03
N GLY A 186 14.05 5.52 9.46
CA GLY A 186 12.75 5.16 9.99
C GLY A 186 12.62 3.69 10.34
N SER A 187 11.51 3.35 10.98
CA SER A 187 11.19 1.97 11.37
C SER A 187 10.45 1.21 10.25
N PRO A 188 10.76 -0.08 10.00
CA PRO A 188 9.99 -0.93 9.09
C PRO A 188 8.67 -1.37 9.75
N LEU A 189 7.72 -0.45 9.90
CA LEU A 189 6.47 -0.66 10.66
C LEU A 189 5.65 -1.87 10.17
N TRP A 190 5.69 -2.14 8.87
CA TRP A 190 5.07 -3.32 8.24
C TRP A 190 5.59 -4.67 8.76
N ARG A 191 6.79 -4.71 9.34
CA ARG A 191 7.39 -5.91 9.96
C ARG A 191 7.06 -6.08 11.44
N ARG A 192 6.40 -5.10 12.07
CA ARG A 192 6.02 -5.19 13.49
C ARG A 192 4.93 -6.24 13.67
N ALA A 193 4.86 -6.83 14.87
CA ALA A 193 3.78 -7.75 15.22
C ALA A 193 2.45 -6.99 15.37
N GLU A 194 2.50 -5.85 16.09
CA GLU A 194 1.36 -4.99 16.37
C GLU A 194 1.44 -3.67 15.59
N PRO A 195 0.29 -3.01 15.34
CA PRO A 195 0.25 -1.64 14.82
C PRO A 195 1.04 -0.68 15.71
N ASP A 196 1.85 0.17 15.08
CA ASP A 196 2.70 1.15 15.74
C ASP A 196 2.80 2.40 14.86
N ASN A 197 3.46 3.44 15.35
CA ASN A 197 3.67 4.68 14.63
C ASN A 197 5.08 5.23 14.85
N ASP A 198 5.60 5.90 13.83
CA ASP A 198 6.89 6.57 13.86
C ASP A 198 6.71 8.00 13.34
N LEU A 199 6.41 8.93 14.26
CA LEU A 199 6.09 10.31 13.90
C LEU A 199 7.28 11.04 13.28
N ALA A 200 8.50 10.71 13.70
CA ALA A 200 9.71 11.29 13.14
C ALA A 200 9.92 10.83 11.70
N PHE A 201 9.69 9.54 11.42
CA PHE A 201 9.73 9.01 10.07
C PHE A 201 8.60 9.58 9.21
N ALA A 202 7.38 9.68 9.75
CA ALA A 202 6.25 10.26 9.03
C ALA A 202 6.51 11.71 8.61
N ALA A 203 7.11 12.51 9.49
CA ALA A 203 7.52 13.88 9.17
C ALA A 203 8.60 13.94 8.08
N ARG A 204 9.58 13.02 8.08
CA ARG A 204 10.60 12.93 7.03
C ARG A 204 9.99 12.57 5.67
N VAL A 205 9.10 11.59 5.63
CA VAL A 205 8.37 11.21 4.40
C VAL A 205 7.53 12.40 3.89
N ALA A 206 6.83 13.10 4.77
CA ALA A 206 6.03 14.28 4.37
C ALA A 206 6.90 15.40 3.78
N VAL A 207 8.06 15.70 4.38
CA VAL A 207 9.01 16.69 3.83
C VAL A 207 9.51 16.27 2.45
N ASP A 208 9.84 14.98 2.28
CA ASP A 208 10.31 14.45 1.02
C ASP A 208 9.24 14.52 -0.08
N ILE A 209 7.99 14.18 0.23
CA ILE A 209 6.83 14.32 -0.67
C ILE A 209 6.62 15.78 -1.07
N VAL A 210 6.67 16.73 -0.14
CA VAL A 210 6.48 18.17 -0.41
C VAL A 210 7.54 18.68 -1.37
N SER A 211 8.81 18.38 -1.10
CA SER A 211 9.92 18.76 -1.97
C SER A 211 9.76 18.16 -3.37
N TRP A 212 9.37 16.90 -3.46
CA TRP A 212 9.15 16.23 -4.74
C TRP A 212 7.98 16.81 -5.53
N ILE A 213 6.82 17.04 -4.90
CA ILE A 213 5.67 17.66 -5.57
C ILE A 213 6.04 19.03 -6.15
N ALA A 214 6.85 19.82 -5.44
CA ALA A 214 7.34 21.10 -5.94
C ALA A 214 8.20 20.96 -7.21
N THR A 215 8.92 19.85 -7.38
CA THR A 215 9.69 19.57 -8.61
C THR A 215 8.84 19.08 -9.77
N CYS A 216 7.69 18.45 -9.50
CA CYS A 216 6.75 17.99 -10.55
C CYS A 216 5.85 19.10 -11.09
N ALA A 217 5.65 20.18 -10.31
CA ALA A 217 4.85 21.34 -10.70
C ALA A 217 5.65 22.42 -11.46
N GLY A 218 6.93 22.17 -11.73
CA GLY A 218 7.84 23.04 -12.49
C GLY A 218 7.95 22.68 -13.96
#